data_AF-A0A838QIC9-F1
#
_entry.id   AF-A0A838QIC9-F1
#
_cell.length_a   1.000
_cell.length_b   1.000
_cell.length_c   1.000
_cell.angle_alpha   90.00
_cell.angle_beta   90.00
_cell.angle_gamma   90.00
#
_symmetry.space_group_name_H-M   'P 1'
#
loop_
_entity.id
_entity.type
_entity.pdbx_description
1 polymer ?
#
loop_
_entity_poly.entity_id
_entity_poly.type
_entity_poly.pdbx_seq_one_letter_code
_entity_poly.pdbx_strand_id
1 'polypeptide(L)'
;MIQQRRERGTLEPRSSARKDEQRTYDDADEARIRELIKAKPDATLAEVAEALGKPAHISTVSRTLDRLGLPRKKSLPTPPSRIAPM
;
A
#
# COMPACT_ATOMS: atom_id res chain seq x y z
N MET A 1 9.89 27.84 28.61
CA MET A 1 10.08 27.75 27.14
C MET A 1 11.21 28.66 26.64
N ILE A 2 12.47 28.51 27.09
CA ILE A 2 13.60 29.37 26.62
C ILE A 2 14.83 28.57 26.15
N GLN A 3 15.03 27.34 26.61
CA GLN A 3 16.23 26.55 26.29
C GLN A 3 16.32 26.16 24.80
N GLN A 4 15.21 25.67 24.22
CA GLN A 4 15.20 25.25 22.81
C GLN A 4 15.50 26.37 21.81
N ARG A 5 15.27 27.65 22.16
CA ARG A 5 15.59 28.80 21.27
C ARG A 5 17.09 29.05 21.16
N ARG A 6 17.85 28.87 22.24
CA ARG A 6 19.30 29.15 22.27
C ARG A 6 20.11 28.09 21.51
N GLU A 7 19.69 26.84 21.59
CA GLU A 7 20.33 25.73 20.85
C GLU A 7 19.80 25.60 19.40
N ARG A 8 18.50 25.88 19.26
CA ARG A 8 17.64 25.93 18.08
C ARG A 8 18.00 26.87 16.95
N GLY A 9 18.09 28.15 17.32
CA GLY A 9 17.82 29.29 16.46
C GLY A 9 16.36 29.43 15.98
N THR A 10 15.56 28.36 16.00
CA THR A 10 14.19 28.31 15.46
C THR A 10 13.19 27.79 16.49
N LEU A 11 11.97 28.33 16.43
CA LEU A 11 10.79 27.88 17.20
C LEU A 11 10.00 26.78 16.48
N GLU A 12 10.38 26.42 15.25
CA GLU A 12 9.61 25.48 14.48
C GLU A 12 9.65 24.08 15.11
N PRO A 13 8.49 23.40 15.20
CA PRO A 13 8.44 22.03 15.64
C PRO A 13 9.38 21.15 14.82
N ARG A 14 10.15 20.28 15.47
CA ARG A 14 10.95 19.29 14.76
C ARG A 14 10.00 18.37 14.01
N SER A 15 10.13 18.30 12.69
CA SER A 15 9.32 17.42 11.84
C SER A 15 9.56 15.97 12.25
N SER A 16 8.63 15.38 12.99
CA SER A 16 8.62 13.96 13.37
C SER A 16 8.09 13.10 12.21
N ALA A 17 8.54 13.38 10.99
CA ALA A 17 8.20 12.53 9.86
C ALA A 17 8.77 11.14 10.15
N ARG A 18 7.90 10.13 10.18
CA ARG A 18 8.31 8.72 10.20
C ARG A 18 9.28 8.55 9.04
N LYS A 19 10.53 8.16 9.33
CA LYS A 19 11.54 7.96 8.28
C LYS A 19 11.02 6.92 7.29
N ASP A 20 11.18 7.19 6.00
CA ASP A 20 10.84 6.24 4.93
C ASP A 20 11.71 4.96 5.02
N GLU A 21 12.86 5.02 5.71
CA GLU A 21 13.69 3.84 6.08
C GLU A 21 12.96 2.73 6.86
N GLN A 22 11.76 2.97 7.41
CA GLN A 22 10.94 1.92 8.04
C GLN A 22 10.02 1.16 7.06
N ARG A 23 10.16 1.38 5.75
CA ARG A 23 9.31 0.72 4.74
C ARG A 23 9.63 -0.77 4.68
N THR A 24 8.59 -1.61 4.68
CA THR A 24 8.72 -3.07 4.57
C THR A 24 9.08 -3.51 3.15
N TYR A 25 8.73 -2.71 2.16
CA TYR A 25 8.99 -2.94 0.74
C TYR A 25 9.91 -1.85 0.21
N ASP A 26 10.94 -2.28 -0.52
CA ASP A 26 11.85 -1.39 -1.23
C ASP A 26 11.31 -1.12 -2.64
N ASP A 27 11.90 -0.17 -3.36
CA ASP A 27 11.47 0.23 -4.71
C ASP A 27 11.43 -0.96 -5.69
N ALA A 28 12.34 -1.93 -5.54
CA ALA A 28 12.35 -3.17 -6.32
C ALA A 28 11.13 -4.07 -6.06
N ASP A 29 10.69 -4.16 -4.79
CA ASP A 29 9.47 -4.90 -4.45
C ASP A 29 8.24 -4.20 -5.03
N GLU A 30 8.21 -2.87 -4.99
CA GLU A 30 7.10 -2.08 -5.54
C GLU A 30 6.98 -2.22 -7.05
N ALA A 31 8.10 -2.27 -7.77
CA ALA A 31 8.11 -2.61 -9.19
C ALA A 31 7.53 -4.01 -9.44
N ARG A 32 7.89 -4.98 -8.60
CA ARG A 32 7.38 -6.36 -8.70
C ARG A 32 5.88 -6.44 -8.38
N ILE A 33 5.40 -5.67 -7.41
CA ILE A 33 3.96 -5.52 -7.10
C ILE A 33 3.20 -4.99 -8.32
N ARG A 34 3.72 -3.93 -8.97
CA ARG A 34 3.07 -3.35 -10.15
C ARG A 34 2.93 -4.38 -11.29
N GLU A 35 4.00 -5.11 -11.58
CA GLU A 35 3.97 -6.14 -12.64
C GLU A 35 3.04 -7.30 -12.28
N LEU A 36 3.00 -7.72 -11.01
CA LEU A 36 2.07 -8.75 -10.54
C LEU A 36 0.61 -8.33 -10.71
N ILE A 37 0.25 -7.12 -10.27
CA ILE A 37 -1.11 -6.60 -10.39
C ILE A 37 -1.50 -6.38 -11.85
N LYS A 38 -0.55 -6.00 -12.70
CA LYS A 38 -0.77 -5.89 -14.15
C LYS A 38 -1.07 -7.25 -14.80
N ALA A 39 -0.36 -8.30 -14.38
CA ALA A 39 -0.59 -9.65 -14.86
C ALA A 39 -1.87 -10.29 -14.28
N LYS A 40 -2.19 -10.00 -13.01
CA LYS A 40 -3.32 -10.56 -12.26
C LYS A 40 -4.03 -9.45 -11.47
N PRO A 41 -4.95 -8.70 -12.09
CA PRO A 41 -5.62 -7.56 -11.45
C PRO A 41 -6.57 -7.97 -10.31
N ASP A 42 -7.03 -9.22 -10.30
CA ASP A 42 -7.93 -9.78 -9.29
C ASP A 42 -7.20 -10.54 -8.16
N ALA A 43 -5.88 -10.39 -8.06
CA ALA A 43 -5.11 -11.00 -6.98
C ALA A 43 -5.55 -10.48 -5.60
N THR A 44 -5.74 -11.40 -4.66
CA THR A 44 -6.04 -11.09 -3.27
C THR A 44 -4.79 -10.56 -2.55
N LEU A 45 -4.99 -9.85 -1.44
CA LEU A 45 -3.87 -9.32 -0.63
C LEU A 45 -2.94 -10.43 -0.11
N ALA A 46 -3.47 -11.63 0.15
CA ALA A 46 -2.70 -12.78 0.58
C ALA A 46 -1.82 -13.33 -0.55
N GLU A 47 -2.38 -13.49 -1.75
CA GLU A 47 -1.62 -13.94 -2.93
C GLU A 47 -0.51 -12.95 -3.31
N VAL A 48 -0.75 -11.64 -3.15
CA VAL A 48 0.29 -10.63 -3.34
C VAL A 48 1.42 -10.79 -2.31
N ALA A 49 1.09 -11.06 -1.04
CA ALA A 49 2.08 -11.31 0.00
C ALA A 49 2.92 -12.56 -0.30
N GLU A 50 2.27 -13.66 -0.70
CA GLU A 50 2.93 -14.91 -1.06
C GLU A 50 3.84 -14.75 -2.28
N ALA A 51 3.39 -14.05 -3.32
CA ALA A 51 4.16 -13.82 -4.53
C ALA A 51 5.44 -12.98 -4.30
N LEU A 52 5.45 -12.14 -3.26
CA LEU A 52 6.62 -11.35 -2.85
C LEU A 52 7.57 -12.15 -1.95
N GLY A 53 7.14 -13.28 -1.39
CA GLY A 53 7.96 -14.14 -0.54
C GLY A 53 8.39 -13.49 0.78
N LYS A 54 7.74 -12.40 1.19
CA LYS A 54 8.04 -11.68 2.44
C LYS A 54 6.91 -11.91 3.44
N PRO A 55 7.21 -12.20 4.72
CA PRO A 55 6.22 -12.29 5.78
C PRO A 55 5.73 -10.87 6.14
N ALA A 56 5.00 -10.24 5.24
CA ALA A 56 4.33 -8.98 5.49
C ALA A 56 2.89 -9.26 5.89
N HIS A 57 2.44 -8.62 6.97
CA HIS A 57 1.04 -8.68 7.37
C HIS A 57 0.15 -8.12 6.24
N ILE A 58 -1.07 -8.65 6.10
CA ILE A 58 -2.05 -8.25 5.05
C ILE A 58 -2.26 -6.72 5.03
N SER A 59 -2.25 -6.08 6.20
CA SER A 59 -2.38 -4.62 6.32
C SER A 59 -1.22 -3.84 5.69
N THR A 60 -0.01 -4.39 5.70
CA THR A 60 1.17 -3.79 5.04
C THR A 60 1.01 -3.83 3.53
N VAL A 61 0.54 -4.95 2.97
CA VAL A 61 0.24 -5.07 1.53
C VAL A 61 -0.82 -4.05 1.13
N SER A 62 -1.93 -3.97 1.87
CA SER A 62 -3.02 -3.02 1.58
C SER A 62 -2.53 -1.56 1.57
N ARG A 63 -1.78 -1.14 2.57
CA ARG A 63 -1.20 0.22 2.63
C ARG A 63 -0.21 0.50 1.51
N THR A 64 0.54 -0.52 1.09
CA THR A 64 1.52 -0.39 0.01
C THR A 64 0.79 -0.22 -1.33
N LEU A 65 -0.26 -1.01 -1.59
CA LEU A 65 -1.08 -0.87 -2.79
C LEU A 65 -1.78 0.50 -2.85
N ASP A 66 -2.31 0.99 -1.72
CA ASP A 66 -2.93 2.31 -1.61
C ASP A 66 -1.93 3.43 -1.94
N ARG A 67 -0.73 3.37 -1.34
CA ARG A 67 0.36 4.32 -1.64
C ARG A 67 0.80 4.27 -3.10
N LEU A 68 0.80 3.08 -3.71
CA LEU A 68 1.12 2.89 -5.12
C LEU A 68 0.01 3.32 -6.09
N GLY A 69 -1.16 3.70 -5.57
CA GLY A 69 -2.32 4.06 -6.40
C GLY A 69 -2.87 2.89 -7.19
N LEU A 70 -2.79 1.67 -6.64
CA LEU A 70 -3.26 0.43 -7.25
C LEU A 70 -4.58 -0.01 -6.59
N PRO A 71 -5.73 0.63 -6.89
CA PRO A 71 -7.00 0.25 -6.31
C PRO A 71 -7.43 -1.12 -6.83
N ARG A 72 -8.14 -1.87 -5.99
CA ARG A 72 -8.80 -3.12 -6.42
C ARG A 72 -9.82 -2.79 -7.49
N LYS A 73 -9.61 -3.34 -8.69
CA LYS A 73 -10.61 -3.27 -9.77
C LYS A 73 -11.84 -4.07 -9.34
N LYS A 74 -13.01 -3.43 -9.34
CA LYS A 74 -14.29 -4.13 -9.19
C LYS A 74 -14.78 -4.52 -10.58
N SER A 75 -15.08 -5.79 -10.81
CA SER A 75 -15.77 -6.22 -12.03
C SER A 75 -17.18 -5.62 -12.07
N LEU A 76 -17.57 -5.14 -13.24
CA LEU A 76 -18.93 -4.64 -13.46
C LEU A 76 -19.93 -5.81 -13.26
N PRO A 77 -21.12 -5.54 -12.71
CA PRO A 77 -22.17 -6.55 -12.64
C PRO A 77 -22.52 -7.02 -14.05
N THR A 78 -22.48 -8.34 -14.27
CA THR A 78 -23.06 -8.94 -15.47
C THR A 78 -24.59 -8.94 -15.36
N PRO A 79 -25.33 -8.82 -16.47
CA PRO A 79 -26.78 -8.91 -16.45
C PRO A 79 -27.23 -10.23 -15.80
N PRO A 80 -28.29 -10.22 -14.97
CA PRO A 80 -28.84 -11.45 -14.41
C PRO A 80 -29.22 -12.42 -15.54
N SER A 81 -28.92 -13.71 -15.36
CA SER A 81 -29.27 -14.72 -16.34
C SER A 81 -30.79 -14.79 -16.50
N ARG A 82 -31.26 -14.80 -17.75
CA ARG A 82 -32.69 -14.81 -18.10
C ARG A 82 -33.42 -16.12 -17.72
N ILE A 83 -32.73 -17.03 -17.04
CA ILE A 83 -33.16 -18.41 -16.76
C ILE A 83 -33.38 -18.64 -15.25
N ALA A 84 -33.04 -17.69 -14.37
CA ALA A 84 -33.39 -17.81 -12.97
C ALA A 84 -34.91 -17.59 -12.77
N PRO A 85 -35.65 -18.53 -12.17
CA PRO A 85 -37.05 -18.29 -11.79
C PRO A 85 -37.10 -17.19 -10.73
N MET A 86 -38.10 -16.32 -10.83
CA MET A 86 -38.41 -15.26 -9.84
C MET A 86 -38.77 -15.86 -8.49
#